data_AF-A0A512PQD6-F1
#
_entry.id   AF-A0A512PQD6-F1
#
_cell.length_a   1.000
_cell.length_b   1.000
_cell.length_c   1.000
_cell.angle_alpha   90.00
_cell.angle_beta   90.00
_cell.angle_gamma   90.00
#
_symmetry.space_group_name_H-M   'P 1'
#
loop_
_entity.id
_entity.type
_entity.pdbx_description
1 polymer ?
#
loop_
_entity_poly.entity_id
_entity_poly.type
_entity_poly.pdbx_seq_one_letter_code
_entity_poly.pdbx_strand_id
1 'polypeptide(L)'
;MKSAWNLIGMGLWLILIVYLVWMIHDMRARRLKLIVTTKKSFTWKNFSISCGEIVVFLLAIWGMSYATFFQDVAKMDQSRVTTSYEYKPLIIQYKNDQSDYVQVQNGSGRNPVQNYTYYVEGGKYQVNSLNATVVYGKSNLNLQAETYKWNKEWLNHLDDRYQHAWVATVTATYKKNWFNGIGLHAGRQANRFSLIRIPDRSFMEVQNTKTNG
;
A
#
# COMPACT_ATOMS: atom_id res chain seq x y z
N MET A 1 5.86 -14.60 5.58
CA MET A 1 5.33 -15.08 6.89
C MET A 1 4.25 -14.11 7.37
N LYS A 2 3.01 -14.58 7.56
CA LYS A 2 1.91 -13.74 8.09
C LYS A 2 2.28 -13.28 9.50
N SER A 3 2.28 -11.96 9.74
CA SER A 3 2.65 -11.40 11.05
C SER A 3 1.68 -11.89 12.12
N ALA A 4 2.20 -12.36 13.27
CA ALA A 4 1.39 -12.72 14.45
C ALA A 4 0.46 -11.57 14.89
N TRP A 5 0.84 -10.33 14.58
CA TRP A 5 0.03 -9.14 14.88
C TRP A 5 -1.26 -9.05 14.06
N ASN A 6 -1.32 -9.64 12.86
CA ASN A 6 -2.56 -9.68 12.08
C ASN A 6 -3.58 -10.67 12.67
N LEU A 7 -3.14 -11.66 13.47
CA LEU A 7 -4.06 -12.52 14.22
C LEU A 7 -4.83 -11.74 15.28
N ILE A 8 -4.25 -10.68 15.86
CA ILE A 8 -4.94 -9.82 16.83
C ILE A 8 -6.09 -9.08 16.14
N GLY A 9 -5.86 -8.50 14.96
CA GLY A 9 -6.94 -7.89 14.18
C GLY A 9 -8.04 -8.90 13.82
N MET A 10 -7.67 -10.11 13.42
CA MET A 10 -8.65 -11.18 13.15
C MET A 10 -9.43 -11.59 14.41
N GLY A 11 -8.76 -11.68 15.56
CA GLY A 11 -9.39 -12.00 16.84
C GLY A 11 -10.39 -10.92 17.26
N LEU A 12 -10.06 -9.64 17.09
CA LEU A 12 -10.98 -8.54 17.36
C LEU A 12 -12.22 -8.60 16.46
N TRP A 13 -12.05 -8.89 15.17
CA TRP A 13 -13.19 -9.10 14.25
C TRP A 13 -14.06 -10.28 14.67
N LEU A 14 -13.45 -11.39 15.10
CA LEU A 14 -14.18 -12.55 15.60
C LEU A 14 -14.99 -12.22 16.85
N ILE A 15 -14.40 -11.50 17.82
CA ILE A 15 -15.11 -11.04 19.02
C ILE A 15 -16.31 -10.16 18.64
N LEU A 16 -16.14 -9.25 17.66
CA LEU A 16 -17.21 -8.37 17.21
C LEU A 16 -18.36 -9.16 16.55
N ILE A 17 -18.05 -10.22 15.81
CA ILE A 17 -19.08 -11.12 15.23
C ILE A 17 -19.80 -11.92 16.32
N VAL A 18 -19.08 -12.49 17.28
CA VAL A 18 -19.69 -13.22 18.41
C VAL A 18 -20.60 -12.29 19.22
N TYR A 19 -20.15 -11.05 19.47
CA TYR A 19 -20.94 -10.04 20.16
C TYR A 19 -22.21 -9.67 19.37
N LEU A 20 -22.14 -9.56 18.04
CA LEU A 20 -23.32 -9.33 17.20
C LEU A 20 -24.37 -10.46 17.35
N VAL A 21 -23.94 -11.72 17.30
CA VAL A 21 -24.83 -12.88 17.46
C VAL A 21 -25.47 -12.89 18.85
N TRP A 22 -24.66 -12.67 19.88
CA TRP A 22 -25.13 -12.58 21.26
C TRP A 22 -26.14 -11.45 21.45
N MET A 23 -25.85 -10.26 20.91
CA MET A 23 -26.73 -9.10 20.96
C MET A 23 -28.08 -9.37 20.28
N ILE A 24 -28.10 -10.01 19.10
CA ILE A 24 -29.33 -10.40 18.41
C ILE A 24 -30.12 -11.42 19.25
N HIS A 25 -29.44 -12.40 19.81
CA HIS A 25 -30.06 -13.42 20.66
C HIS A 25 -30.69 -12.80 21.91
N ASP A 26 -29.96 -11.92 22.60
CA ASP A 26 -30.44 -11.28 23.83
C ASP A 26 -31.62 -10.33 23.56
N MET A 27 -31.56 -9.54 22.48
CA MET A 27 -32.70 -8.76 22.01
C MET A 27 -33.93 -9.62 21.75
N ARG A 28 -33.77 -10.79 21.10
CA ARG A 28 -34.87 -11.73 20.83
C ARG A 28 -35.41 -12.36 22.11
N ALA A 29 -34.54 -12.80 23.01
CA ALA A 29 -34.92 -13.40 24.30
C ALA A 29 -35.70 -12.41 25.18
N ARG A 30 -35.27 -11.14 25.25
CA ARG A 30 -35.96 -10.07 25.98
C ARG A 30 -37.35 -9.78 25.41
N ARG A 31 -37.52 -9.78 24.08
CA ARG A 31 -38.84 -9.60 23.44
C ARG A 31 -39.79 -10.77 23.71
N LEU A 32 -39.32 -12.02 23.61
CA LEU A 32 -40.13 -13.22 23.88
C LEU A 32 -40.59 -13.28 25.34
N LYS A 33 -39.70 -12.99 26.29
CA LYS A 33 -40.02 -12.99 27.73
C LYS A 33 -41.09 -11.94 28.08
N LEU A 34 -41.07 -10.77 27.44
CA LEU A 34 -42.08 -9.72 27.62
C LEU A 34 -43.48 -10.16 27.17
N ILE A 35 -43.58 -10.82 26.01
CA ILE A 35 -44.86 -11.32 25.46
C ILE A 35 -45.46 -12.38 26.39
N VAL A 36 -44.65 -13.33 26.86
CA VAL A 36 -45.11 -14.46 27.68
C VAL A 36 -45.46 -14.05 29.10
N THR A 37 -44.69 -13.16 29.72
CA THR A 37 -44.81 -12.90 31.18
C THR A 37 -45.76 -11.74 31.49
N THR A 38 -45.84 -10.72 30.63
CA THR A 38 -46.52 -9.45 30.96
C THR A 38 -47.66 -9.11 30.01
N LYS A 39 -47.86 -9.88 28.92
CA LYS A 39 -48.82 -9.60 27.82
C LYS A 39 -48.76 -8.16 27.26
N LYS A 40 -47.69 -7.40 27.53
CA LYS A 40 -47.43 -6.08 26.98
C LYS A 40 -46.34 -6.19 25.92
N SER A 41 -46.61 -5.65 24.74
CA SER A 41 -45.69 -5.72 23.59
C SER A 41 -44.50 -4.76 23.71
N PHE A 42 -44.55 -3.77 24.61
CA PHE A 42 -43.58 -2.67 24.63
C PHE A 42 -43.25 -2.18 26.04
N THR A 43 -41.96 -2.01 26.33
CA THR A 43 -41.45 -1.40 27.57
C THR A 43 -40.25 -0.53 27.25
N TRP A 44 -40.34 0.77 27.56
CA TRP A 44 -39.33 1.78 27.25
C TRP A 44 -37.93 1.45 27.78
N LYS A 45 -37.84 0.86 28.98
CA LYS A 45 -36.55 0.47 29.59
C LYS A 45 -35.78 -0.55 28.75
N ASN A 46 -36.45 -1.55 28.17
CA ASN A 46 -35.81 -2.57 27.33
C ASN A 46 -35.46 -2.03 25.94
N PHE A 47 -36.22 -1.05 25.45
CA PHE A 47 -35.94 -0.35 24.20
C PHE A 47 -34.66 0.50 24.30
N SER A 48 -34.50 1.30 25.37
CA SER A 48 -33.30 2.13 25.56
C SER A 48 -32.02 1.31 25.74
N ILE A 49 -32.08 0.18 26.45
CA ILE A 49 -30.93 -0.74 26.59
C ILE A 49 -30.51 -1.31 25.23
N SER A 50 -31.49 -1.74 24.43
CA SER A 50 -31.21 -2.27 23.09
C SER A 50 -30.67 -1.18 22.13
N CYS A 51 -31.16 0.06 22.26
CA CYS A 51 -30.64 1.19 21.50
C CYS A 51 -29.17 1.50 21.87
N GLY A 52 -28.85 1.48 23.17
CA GLY A 52 -27.48 1.67 23.65
C GLY A 52 -26.52 0.58 23.14
N GLU A 53 -26.92 -0.69 23.18
CA GLU A 53 -26.13 -1.81 22.64
C GLU A 53 -25.85 -1.65 21.14
N ILE A 54 -26.84 -1.21 20.35
CA ILE A 54 -26.67 -0.96 18.91
C ILE A 54 -25.71 0.20 18.66
N VAL A 55 -25.80 1.30 19.42
CA VAL A 55 -24.88 2.44 19.27
C VAL A 55 -23.44 2.04 19.58
N VAL A 56 -23.22 1.27 20.66
CA VAL A 56 -21.88 0.75 21.00
C VAL A 56 -21.35 -0.15 19.89
N PHE A 57 -22.19 -1.04 19.36
CA PHE A 57 -21.83 -1.89 18.23
C PHE A 57 -21.45 -1.09 16.98
N LEU A 58 -22.22 -0.04 16.65
CA LEU A 58 -21.96 0.82 15.50
C LEU A 58 -20.67 1.62 15.65
N LEU A 59 -20.34 2.09 16.85
CA LEU A 59 -19.05 2.75 17.12
C LEU A 59 -17.89 1.77 16.98
N ALA A 60 -18.04 0.55 17.49
CA ALA A 60 -17.01 -0.49 17.40
C ALA A 60 -16.77 -0.93 15.94
N ILE A 61 -17.84 -1.16 15.17
CA ILE A 61 -17.71 -1.57 13.76
C ILE A 61 -17.14 -0.43 12.90
N TRP A 62 -17.54 0.82 13.19
CA TRP A 62 -17.00 1.99 12.50
C TRP A 62 -15.50 2.17 12.79
N GLY A 63 -15.09 2.11 14.06
CA GLY A 63 -13.69 2.22 14.46
C GLY A 63 -12.81 1.13 13.86
N MET A 64 -13.28 -0.13 13.85
CA MET A 64 -12.54 -1.24 13.26
C MET A 64 -12.49 -1.17 11.73
N SER A 65 -13.58 -0.77 11.08
CA SER A 65 -13.62 -0.57 9.63
C SER A 65 -12.69 0.56 9.23
N TYR A 66 -12.67 1.66 9.99
CA TYR A 66 -11.75 2.78 9.78
C TYR A 66 -10.29 2.33 9.93
N ALA A 67 -9.97 1.59 11.00
CA ALA A 67 -8.63 1.07 11.24
C ALA A 67 -8.15 0.09 10.15
N THR A 68 -9.06 -0.72 9.61
CA THR A 68 -8.73 -1.76 8.61
C THR A 68 -8.65 -1.20 7.19
N PHE A 69 -9.61 -0.38 6.78
CA PHE A 69 -9.77 0.03 5.38
C PHE A 69 -9.34 1.46 5.08
N PHE A 70 -9.42 2.37 6.05
CA PHE A 70 -9.25 3.81 5.81
C PHE A 70 -7.94 4.38 6.38
N GLN A 71 -7.08 3.56 6.97
CA GLN A 71 -5.71 3.96 7.30
C GLN A 71 -4.86 3.96 6.03
N ASP A 72 -4.93 5.06 5.28
CA ASP A 72 -4.15 5.27 4.06
C ASP A 72 -2.69 5.62 4.40
N VAL A 73 -1.77 4.85 3.81
CA VAL A 73 -0.32 4.95 4.01
C VAL A 73 0.21 6.27 3.49
N ALA A 74 -0.38 6.78 2.41
CA ALA A 74 0.16 7.92 1.67
C ALA A 74 0.26 9.21 2.51
N LYS A 75 -0.44 9.26 3.65
CA LYS A 75 -0.47 10.41 4.56
C LYS A 75 0.11 10.14 5.95
N MET A 76 0.56 8.93 6.27
CA MET A 76 0.92 8.57 7.65
C MET A 76 2.44 8.49 7.88
N ASP A 77 2.87 9.42 8.71
CA ASP A 77 4.02 9.46 9.61
C ASP A 77 4.97 8.24 9.63
N GLN A 78 6.27 8.51 9.45
CA GLN A 78 7.36 7.52 9.38
C GLN A 78 7.47 6.64 10.64
N SER A 79 6.78 7.00 11.72
CA SER A 79 6.69 6.24 12.97
C SER A 79 6.09 4.83 12.79
N ARG A 80 5.25 4.59 11.77
CA ARG A 80 4.51 3.33 11.57
C ARG A 80 5.09 2.37 10.53
N VAL A 81 6.08 2.82 9.75
CA VAL A 81 6.70 2.03 8.66
C VAL A 81 8.21 1.88 8.88
N THR A 82 8.77 0.78 8.39
CA THR A 82 10.21 0.58 8.27
C THR A 82 10.56 0.74 6.80
N THR A 83 11.54 1.60 6.52
CA THR A 83 12.02 1.88 5.16
C THR A 83 13.28 1.09 4.90
N SER A 84 13.32 0.37 3.78
CA SER A 84 14.51 -0.33 3.28
C SER A 84 14.88 0.23 1.92
N TYR A 85 16.19 0.31 1.66
CA TYR A 85 16.76 0.77 0.41
C TYR A 85 17.54 -0.36 -0.25
N GLU A 86 17.28 -0.60 -1.52
CA GLU A 86 17.97 -1.59 -2.35
C GLU A 86 18.54 -0.90 -3.57
N TYR A 87 19.79 -1.21 -3.93
CA TYR A 87 20.52 -0.59 -5.04
C TYR A 87 21.05 -1.68 -5.96
N LYS A 88 20.72 -1.59 -7.25
CA LYS A 88 21.16 -2.58 -8.25
C LYS A 88 21.67 -1.88 -9.51
N PRO A 89 22.72 -2.40 -10.15
CA PRO A 89 23.14 -1.94 -11.47
C PRO A 89 22.09 -2.34 -12.52
N LEU A 90 21.89 -1.47 -13.52
CA LEU A 90 21.06 -1.79 -14.67
C LEU A 90 21.84 -2.62 -15.68
N ILE A 91 21.15 -3.56 -16.33
CA ILE A 91 21.71 -4.36 -17.42
C ILE A 91 21.20 -3.80 -18.73
N ILE A 92 22.12 -3.55 -19.66
CA ILE A 92 21.80 -3.09 -21.00
C ILE A 92 21.19 -4.24 -21.81
N GLN A 93 20.12 -3.94 -22.54
CA GLN A 93 19.66 -4.84 -23.60
C GLN A 93 20.32 -4.45 -24.90
N TYR A 94 20.98 -5.41 -25.53
CA TYR A 94 21.51 -5.26 -26.88
C TYR A 94 20.41 -5.63 -27.88
N LYS A 95 19.97 -4.67 -28.69
CA LYS A 95 19.19 -4.94 -29.91
C LYS A 95 20.02 -4.55 -31.12
N ASN A 96 19.65 -5.09 -32.28
CA ASN A 96 20.40 -4.92 -33.53
C ASN A 96 20.66 -3.45 -33.90
N ASP A 97 19.74 -2.53 -33.56
CA ASP A 97 19.82 -1.11 -33.94
C ASP A 97 20.05 -0.14 -32.77
N GLN A 98 19.72 -0.51 -31.53
CA GLN A 98 19.86 0.37 -30.36
C GLN A 98 20.04 -0.46 -29.08
N SER A 99 20.86 0.03 -28.16
CA SER A 99 21.01 -0.59 -26.84
C SER A 99 20.33 0.27 -25.78
N ASP A 100 19.42 -0.32 -25.02
CA ASP A 100 18.55 0.36 -24.06
C ASP A 100 18.66 -0.22 -22.64
N TYR A 101 18.69 0.66 -21.64
CA TYR A 101 18.58 0.25 -20.22
C TYR A 101 17.13 0.16 -19.77
N VAL A 102 16.26 1.02 -20.33
CA VAL A 102 14.86 1.16 -19.93
C VAL A 102 13.96 1.33 -21.14
N GLN A 103 12.85 0.57 -21.16
CA GLN A 103 11.78 0.72 -22.13
C GLN A 103 10.59 1.42 -21.48
N VAL A 104 10.05 2.43 -22.14
CA VAL A 104 8.89 3.20 -21.69
C VAL A 104 7.73 2.93 -22.62
N GLN A 105 6.66 2.37 -22.08
CA GLN A 105 5.39 2.21 -22.79
C GLN A 105 4.40 3.23 -22.26
N ASN A 106 3.91 4.10 -23.14
CA ASN A 106 2.87 5.06 -22.77
C ASN A 106 1.50 4.39 -22.79
N GLY A 107 0.76 4.46 -21.67
CA GLY A 107 -0.64 4.03 -21.64
C GLY A 107 -1.51 4.90 -22.56
N SER A 108 -2.57 4.34 -23.14
CA SER A 108 -3.52 5.09 -23.96
C SER A 108 -4.58 5.75 -23.07
N GLY A 109 -4.71 7.08 -23.09
CA GLY A 109 -5.75 7.80 -22.33
C GLY A 109 -5.43 9.26 -21.99
N ARG A 110 -6.37 9.93 -21.32
CA ARG A 110 -6.30 11.37 -20.96
C ARG A 110 -5.28 11.69 -19.86
N ASN A 111 -4.86 10.68 -19.08
CA ASN A 111 -3.76 10.70 -18.11
C ASN A 111 -2.91 9.42 -18.31
N PRO A 112 -2.00 9.39 -19.29
CA PRO A 112 -1.30 8.17 -19.65
C PRO A 112 -0.31 7.77 -18.55
N VAL A 113 -0.58 6.67 -17.85
CA VAL A 113 0.40 6.03 -16.96
C VAL A 113 1.48 5.39 -17.83
N GLN A 114 2.74 5.72 -17.56
CA GLN A 114 3.87 5.14 -18.29
C GLN A 114 4.32 3.88 -17.58
N ASN A 115 4.58 2.81 -18.33
CA ASN A 115 5.16 1.59 -17.82
C ASN A 115 6.64 1.55 -18.19
N TYR A 116 7.50 1.51 -17.18
CA TYR A 116 8.94 1.34 -17.32
C TYR A 116 9.30 -0.13 -17.17
N THR A 117 10.05 -0.64 -18.13
CA THR A 117 10.61 -1.99 -18.10
C THR A 117 12.12 -1.89 -18.09
N TYR A 118 12.77 -2.55 -17.15
CA TYR A 118 14.22 -2.54 -17.00
C TYR A 118 14.74 -3.90 -16.51
N TYR A 119 16.05 -4.11 -16.66
CA TYR A 119 16.70 -5.36 -16.32
C TYR A 119 17.78 -5.11 -15.27
N VAL A 120 17.83 -5.99 -14.28
CA VAL A 120 18.89 -6.05 -13.28
C VAL A 120 19.31 -7.49 -13.12
N GLU A 121 20.42 -7.73 -12.42
CA GLU A 121 20.82 -9.07 -12.04
C GLU A 121 19.67 -9.76 -11.29
N GLY A 122 19.16 -10.87 -11.85
CA GLY A 122 17.99 -11.59 -11.33
C GLY A 122 16.70 -11.43 -12.14
N GLY A 123 16.67 -10.60 -13.20
CA GLY A 123 15.62 -10.67 -14.24
C GLY A 123 15.02 -9.33 -14.68
N LYS A 124 13.89 -9.45 -15.39
CA LYS A 124 13.11 -8.34 -15.94
C LYS A 124 12.13 -7.80 -14.90
N TYR A 125 12.09 -6.47 -14.74
CA TYR A 125 11.14 -5.78 -13.87
C TYR A 125 10.32 -4.78 -14.66
N GLN A 126 9.04 -4.65 -14.27
CA GLN A 126 8.11 -3.70 -14.86
C GLN A 126 7.44 -2.90 -13.74
N VAL A 127 7.52 -1.58 -13.83
CA VAL A 127 7.00 -0.61 -12.85
C VAL A 127 6.26 0.50 -13.59
N ASN A 128 5.37 1.21 -12.91
CA ASN A 128 4.61 2.30 -13.53
C ASN A 128 5.08 3.67 -13.01
N SER A 129 4.73 4.74 -13.73
CA SER A 129 5.10 6.12 -13.41
C SER A 129 4.48 6.67 -12.11
N LEU A 130 3.57 5.92 -11.48
CA LEU A 130 3.05 6.26 -10.15
C LEU A 130 4.02 5.85 -9.04
N ASN A 131 4.77 4.76 -9.26
CA ASN A 131 5.66 4.13 -8.28
C ASN A 131 7.12 4.10 -8.75
N ALA A 132 7.45 4.81 -9.82
CA ALA A 132 8.80 4.87 -10.33
C ALA A 132 9.00 6.12 -11.15
N THR A 133 10.26 6.50 -11.29
CA THR A 133 10.64 7.65 -12.09
C THR A 133 12.01 7.41 -12.72
N VAL A 134 12.20 7.92 -13.93
CA VAL A 134 13.49 7.83 -14.63
C VAL A 134 14.18 9.18 -14.57
N VAL A 135 15.45 9.19 -14.20
CA VAL A 135 16.28 10.39 -14.08
C VAL A 135 17.54 10.22 -14.93
N TYR A 136 17.88 11.27 -15.67
CA TYR A 136 19.06 11.37 -16.53
C TYR A 136 19.63 12.80 -16.45
N GLY A 137 20.87 13.01 -16.91
CA GLY A 137 21.55 14.32 -16.83
C GLY A 137 22.23 14.58 -15.49
N LYS A 138 22.46 15.86 -15.13
CA LYS A 138 23.35 16.22 -14.01
C LYS A 138 22.81 15.89 -12.61
N SER A 139 21.49 15.94 -12.41
CA SER A 139 20.87 15.57 -11.14
C SER A 139 20.50 14.09 -11.15
N ASN A 140 20.69 13.40 -10.02
CA ASN A 140 20.25 12.02 -9.81
C ASN A 140 18.87 11.92 -9.13
N LEU A 141 18.26 13.04 -8.76
CA LEU A 141 16.92 13.12 -8.18
C LEU A 141 16.04 14.08 -8.98
N ASN A 142 14.75 13.77 -9.03
CA ASN A 142 13.70 14.67 -9.52
C ASN A 142 12.68 14.95 -8.41
N LEU A 143 11.74 15.87 -8.67
CA LEU A 143 10.76 16.33 -7.68
C LEU A 143 9.94 15.19 -7.05
N GLN A 144 9.65 14.13 -7.81
CA GLN A 144 8.95 12.95 -7.29
C GLN A 144 9.84 12.13 -6.34
N ALA A 145 11.09 11.89 -6.71
CA ALA A 145 12.04 11.12 -5.91
C ALA A 145 12.48 11.86 -4.63
N GLU A 146 12.52 13.20 -4.64
CA GLU A 146 12.88 14.02 -3.48
C GLU A 146 11.94 13.87 -2.28
N THR A 147 10.71 13.39 -2.51
CA THR A 147 9.76 13.09 -1.42
C THR A 147 10.24 11.96 -0.50
N TYR A 148 11.24 11.18 -0.92
CA TYR A 148 11.83 10.10 -0.15
C TYR A 148 13.21 10.50 0.41
N LYS A 149 13.55 10.02 1.62
CA LYS A 149 14.78 10.35 2.35
C LYS A 149 16.00 9.56 1.85
N TRP A 150 16.39 9.76 0.60
CA TRP A 150 17.58 9.12 0.03
C TRP A 150 18.89 9.58 0.67
N ASN A 151 19.87 8.69 0.76
CA ASN A 151 21.26 9.08 1.04
C ASN A 151 21.90 9.61 -0.26
N LYS A 152 22.00 10.94 -0.38
CA LYS A 152 22.54 11.61 -1.59
C LYS A 152 24.00 11.27 -1.86
N GLU A 153 24.82 11.16 -0.82
CA GLU A 153 26.24 10.79 -0.96
C GLU A 153 26.37 9.39 -1.56
N TRP A 154 25.53 8.45 -1.10
CA TRP A 154 25.50 7.11 -1.66
C TRP A 154 24.99 7.08 -3.10
N LEU A 155 23.98 7.90 -3.45
CA LEU A 155 23.52 8.02 -4.85
C LEU A 155 24.63 8.54 -5.78
N ASN A 156 25.42 9.52 -5.32
CA ASN A 156 26.56 10.01 -6.09
C ASN A 156 27.64 8.93 -6.25
N HIS A 157 27.89 8.13 -5.22
CA HIS A 157 28.81 7.00 -5.32
C HIS A 157 28.33 5.92 -6.30
N LEU A 158 27.02 5.71 -6.42
CA LEU A 158 26.43 4.80 -7.42
C LEU A 158 26.58 5.35 -8.84
N ASP A 159 26.45 6.66 -9.01
CA ASP A 159 26.68 7.34 -10.28
C ASP A 159 28.10 7.07 -10.79
N ASP A 160 29.10 7.20 -9.92
CA ASP A 160 30.50 6.92 -10.27
C ASP A 160 30.76 5.43 -10.50
N ARG A 161 30.26 4.56 -9.61
CA ARG A 161 30.50 3.11 -9.67
C ARG A 161 29.86 2.44 -10.89
N TYR A 162 28.65 2.85 -11.25
CA TYR A 162 27.85 2.19 -12.29
C TYR A 162 27.63 3.09 -13.51
N GLN A 163 28.44 4.13 -13.69
CA GLN A 163 28.39 5.03 -14.83
C GLN A 163 26.97 5.58 -15.09
N HIS A 164 26.27 5.98 -14.03
CA HIS A 164 24.87 6.44 -14.09
C HIS A 164 23.87 5.40 -14.63
N ALA A 165 24.14 4.09 -14.53
CA ALA A 165 23.24 3.01 -14.92
C ALA A 165 22.86 2.14 -13.71
N TRP A 166 21.92 2.62 -12.91
CA TRP A 166 21.51 1.93 -11.68
C TRP A 166 20.04 2.19 -11.34
N VAL A 167 19.46 1.34 -10.50
CA VAL A 167 18.12 1.52 -9.94
C VAL A 167 18.19 1.44 -8.42
N ALA A 168 17.58 2.44 -7.78
CA ALA A 168 17.42 2.48 -6.33
C ALA A 168 15.94 2.26 -6.00
N THR A 169 15.63 1.26 -5.20
CA THR A 169 14.26 0.96 -4.76
C THR A 169 14.13 1.28 -3.28
N VAL A 170 13.16 2.11 -2.93
CA VAL A 170 12.74 2.33 -1.55
C VAL A 170 11.47 1.53 -1.30
N THR A 171 11.50 0.68 -0.28
CA THR A 171 10.34 -0.13 0.14
C THR A 171 9.95 0.24 1.56
N ALA A 172 8.76 0.79 1.74
CA ALA A 172 8.15 1.02 3.03
C ALA A 172 7.30 -0.20 3.42
N THR A 173 7.63 -0.84 4.54
CA THR A 173 6.88 -1.99 5.08
C THR A 173 6.27 -1.60 6.42
N TYR A 174 5.02 -1.98 6.66
CA TYR A 174 4.38 -1.73 7.95
C TYR A 174 5.11 -2.44 9.08
N LYS A 175 5.42 -1.70 10.16
CA LYS A 175 6.00 -2.27 11.38
C LYS A 175 5.09 -3.36 11.94
N LYS A 176 5.71 -4.39 12.53
CA LYS A 176 5.03 -5.46 13.25
C LYS A 176 4.67 -4.99 14.66
N ASN A 177 3.68 -4.11 14.78
CA ASN A 177 3.16 -3.62 16.06
C ASN A 177 1.64 -3.84 16.15
N TRP A 178 1.09 -3.67 17.34
CA TRP A 178 -0.32 -3.91 17.62
C TRP A 178 -1.24 -2.96 16.83
N PHE A 179 -0.89 -1.67 16.70
CA PHE A 179 -1.66 -0.70 15.91
C PHE A 179 -1.82 -1.10 14.43
N ASN A 180 -0.73 -1.51 13.77
CA ASN A 180 -0.79 -2.01 12.38
C ASN A 180 -1.44 -3.40 12.29
N GLY A 181 -1.39 -4.19 13.37
CA GLY A 181 -2.03 -5.50 13.48
C GLY A 181 -3.55 -5.45 13.56
N ILE A 182 -4.11 -4.46 14.28
CA ILE A 182 -5.57 -4.20 14.32
C ILE A 182 -6.11 -3.96 12.90
N GLY A 183 -5.38 -3.17 12.10
CA GLY A 183 -5.73 -2.91 10.70
C GLY A 183 -5.36 -4.03 9.72
N LEU A 184 -4.83 -5.17 10.18
CA LEU A 184 -4.37 -6.30 9.35
C LEU A 184 -3.25 -5.97 8.35
N HIS A 185 -2.54 -4.88 8.59
CA HIS A 185 -1.48 -4.37 7.71
C HIS A 185 -0.08 -4.73 8.19
N ALA A 186 0.09 -5.28 9.41
CA ALA A 186 1.40 -5.55 9.98
C ALA A 186 2.25 -6.46 9.07
N GLY A 187 3.43 -5.97 8.71
CA GLY A 187 4.38 -6.66 7.83
C GLY A 187 4.00 -6.70 6.35
N ARG A 188 2.93 -6.01 5.91
CA ARG A 188 2.63 -5.84 4.48
C ARG A 188 3.48 -4.71 3.89
N GLN A 189 3.76 -4.79 2.60
CA GLN A 189 4.35 -3.70 1.86
C GLN A 189 3.33 -2.56 1.78
N ALA A 190 3.73 -1.38 2.22
CA ALA A 190 2.90 -0.19 2.31
C ALA A 190 3.07 0.69 1.07
N ASN A 191 4.31 0.92 0.65
CA ASN A 191 4.67 1.63 -0.57
C ASN A 191 6.00 1.11 -1.11
N ARG A 192 6.21 1.16 -2.41
CA ARG A 192 7.48 0.87 -3.07
C ARG A 192 7.68 1.86 -4.20
N PHE A 193 8.80 2.56 -4.18
CA PHE A 193 9.16 3.51 -5.22
C PHE A 193 10.53 3.18 -5.82
N SER A 194 10.64 3.23 -7.15
CA SER A 194 11.87 2.90 -7.88
C SER A 194 12.42 4.13 -8.61
N LEU A 195 13.61 4.56 -8.21
CA LEU A 195 14.38 5.60 -8.88
C LEU A 195 15.32 4.94 -9.88
N ILE A 196 15.03 5.13 -11.16
CA ILE A 196 15.80 4.55 -12.25
C ILE A 196 16.73 5.62 -12.81
N ARG A 197 18.04 5.41 -12.68
CA ARG A 197 19.07 6.29 -13.19
C ARG A 197 19.64 5.72 -14.48
N ILE A 198 19.61 6.52 -15.55
CA ILE A 198 20.24 6.20 -16.83
C ILE A 198 21.26 7.27 -17.21
N PRO A 199 22.29 6.94 -18.01
CA PRO A 199 23.35 7.91 -18.34
C PRO A 199 22.82 9.06 -19.18
N ASP A 200 22.00 8.75 -20.17
CA ASP A 200 21.44 9.70 -21.11
C ASP A 200 20.08 9.21 -21.64
N ARG A 201 19.28 10.13 -22.16
CA ARG A 201 17.97 9.83 -22.77
C ARG A 201 18.09 8.86 -23.95
N SER A 202 19.21 8.83 -24.65
CA SER A 202 19.48 7.88 -25.74
C SER A 202 19.42 6.40 -25.33
N PHE A 203 19.61 6.08 -24.05
CA PHE A 203 19.47 4.72 -23.51
C PHE A 203 18.05 4.37 -23.04
N MET A 204 17.08 5.22 -23.36
CA MET A 204 15.67 5.01 -23.10
C MET A 204 14.92 4.80 -24.42
N GLU A 205 14.30 3.63 -24.56
CA GLU A 205 13.44 3.35 -25.71
C GLU A 205 11.99 3.69 -25.37
N VAL A 206 11.40 4.63 -26.10
CA VAL A 206 9.97 4.97 -25.94
C VAL A 206 9.15 4.21 -26.98
N GLN A 207 8.43 3.20 -26.52
CA GLN A 207 7.45 2.49 -27.34
C GLN A 207 6.18 3.33 -27.41
N ASN A 208 6.01 4.01 -28.54
CA ASN A 208 4.73 4.58 -28.89
C ASN A 208 3.81 3.44 -29.33
N THR A 209 2.73 3.18 -28.58
CA THR A 209 1.61 2.40 -29.10
C THR A 209 1.12 3.12 -30.35
N LYS A 210 1.42 2.57 -31.53
CA LYS A 210 0.83 3.02 -32.78
C LYS A 210 -0.68 2.92 -32.62
N THR A 211 -1.36 4.05 -32.50
CA THR A 211 -2.78 4.13 -32.85
C THR A 211 -2.86 3.73 -34.31
N ASN A 212 -3.22 2.47 -34.57
CA ASN A 212 -3.64 2.04 -35.89
C ASN A 212 -4.91 2.86 -36.20
N GLY A 213 -4.75 3.86 -37.06
CA GLY A 213 -5.85 4.54 -37.72
C GLY A 213 -6.36 3.71 -38.89
#